data_AF-A0A9P8XTW3-F1
#
_entry.id   AF-A0A9P8XTW3-F1
#
_cell.length_a   1.000
_cell.length_b   1.000
_cell.length_c   1.000
_cell.angle_alpha   90.00
_cell.angle_beta   90.00
_cell.angle_gamma   90.00
#
_symmetry.space_group_name_H-M   'P 1'
#
loop_
_entity.id
_entity.type
_entity.pdbx_description
1 polymer ?
#
loop_
_entity_poly.entity_id
_entity_poly.type
_entity_poly.pdbx_seq_one_letter_code
_entity_poly.pdbx_strand_id
1 'polypeptide(L)'
;MAPSAAPILASVAFLVGSAQAVCASGEVGISRVQVYNYNGANNVLESDSWDIVANNCNTIATGKSPFKGNPCSASPYPNGYGVSGCDSSGKPGSVKTTGGNFGNCYSHGARCANGPYFYSGVFWCCKRV
;
A
#
# COMPACT_ATOMS: atom_id res chain seq x y z
N MET A 1 -11.81 14.79 -58.41
CA MET A 1 -12.50 14.02 -57.36
C MET A 1 -11.47 13.75 -56.28
N ALA A 2 -11.50 14.52 -55.18
CA ALA A 2 -10.57 14.36 -54.06
C ALA A 2 -11.23 13.45 -53.00
N PRO A 3 -10.53 12.43 -52.47
CA PRO A 3 -11.09 11.65 -51.37
C PRO A 3 -10.97 12.47 -50.07
N SER A 4 -12.12 12.75 -49.45
CA SER A 4 -12.20 13.30 -48.11
C SER A 4 -11.72 12.25 -47.11
N ALA A 5 -10.56 12.48 -46.50
CA ALA A 5 -10.07 11.69 -45.38
C ALA A 5 -10.78 12.13 -44.09
N ALA A 6 -11.65 11.30 -43.55
CA ALA A 6 -12.25 11.49 -42.24
C ALA A 6 -11.18 11.21 -41.15
N PRO A 7 -11.05 12.08 -40.13
CA PRO A 7 -10.14 11.80 -39.01
C PRO A 7 -10.72 10.65 -38.16
N ILE A 8 -10.03 9.52 -38.16
CA ILE A 8 -10.29 8.40 -37.25
C ILE A 8 -9.83 8.86 -35.86
N LEU A 9 -10.79 9.25 -35.02
CA LEU A 9 -10.59 9.45 -33.58
C LEU A 9 -10.27 8.08 -32.97
N ALA A 10 -8.97 7.77 -32.82
CA ALA A 10 -8.51 6.63 -32.05
C ALA A 10 -8.79 6.90 -30.56
N SER A 11 -9.91 6.39 -30.07
CA SER A 11 -10.21 6.36 -28.64
C SER A 11 -9.19 5.46 -27.93
N VAL A 12 -8.21 6.04 -27.25
CA VAL A 12 -7.34 5.32 -26.31
C VAL A 12 -8.22 4.88 -25.15
N ALA A 13 -8.70 3.64 -25.21
CA ALA A 13 -9.36 3.00 -24.09
C ALA A 13 -8.31 2.77 -22.99
N PHE A 14 -8.25 3.69 -22.02
CA PHE A 14 -7.60 3.40 -20.75
C PHE A 14 -8.40 2.28 -20.09
N LEU A 15 -7.86 1.06 -20.14
CA LEU A 15 -8.26 -0.04 -19.27
C LEU A 15 -7.96 0.39 -17.84
N VAL A 16 -8.90 1.09 -17.21
CA VAL A 16 -8.91 1.30 -15.77
C VAL A 16 -9.13 -0.09 -15.18
N GLY A 17 -8.03 -0.78 -14.88
CA GLY A 17 -8.09 -2.04 -14.15
C GLY A 17 -8.97 -1.82 -12.93
N SER A 18 -10.05 -2.58 -12.85
CA SER A 18 -10.98 -2.56 -11.72
C SER A 18 -10.17 -2.48 -10.43
N ALA A 19 -10.35 -1.42 -9.64
CA ALA A 19 -9.70 -1.27 -8.35
C ALA A 19 -10.12 -2.46 -7.47
N GLN A 20 -9.31 -3.51 -7.47
CA GLN A 20 -9.53 -4.67 -6.64
C GLN A 20 -9.37 -4.20 -5.20
N ALA A 21 -10.39 -4.44 -4.39
CA ALA A 21 -10.32 -4.08 -2.98
C ALA A 21 -9.19 -4.88 -2.33
N VAL A 22 -8.20 -4.16 -1.80
CA VAL A 22 -6.97 -4.78 -1.29
C VAL A 22 -7.16 -5.45 0.06
N CYS A 23 -8.11 -4.99 0.87
CA CYS A 23 -8.62 -5.73 2.01
C CYS A 23 -10.15 -5.74 1.94
N ALA A 24 -10.81 -6.62 2.70
CA ALA A 24 -12.26 -6.65 2.70
C ALA A 24 -12.84 -5.34 3.26
N SER A 25 -14.12 -5.07 2.96
CA SER A 25 -14.78 -3.86 3.46
C SER A 25 -14.75 -3.80 4.98
N GLY A 26 -14.36 -2.65 5.53
CA GLY A 26 -14.21 -2.45 6.97
C GLY A 26 -12.92 -3.02 7.57
N GLU A 27 -11.99 -3.52 6.76
CA GLU A 27 -10.66 -3.92 7.19
C GLU A 27 -9.61 -2.83 6.90
N VAL A 28 -8.46 -2.93 7.56
CA VAL A 28 -7.27 -2.13 7.25
C VAL A 28 -6.14 -3.05 6.80
N GLY A 29 -5.33 -2.55 5.88
CA GLY A 29 -4.15 -3.24 5.39
C GLY A 29 -2.88 -2.70 6.05
N ILE A 30 -1.86 -3.55 6.11
CA ILE A 30 -0.50 -3.17 6.44
C ILE A 30 0.37 -3.37 5.20
N SER A 31 0.97 -2.28 4.75
CA SER A 31 1.75 -2.21 3.53
C SER A 31 3.22 -1.94 3.80
N ARG A 32 4.10 -2.41 2.91
CA ARG A 32 5.49 -1.95 2.83
C ARG A 32 5.65 -1.11 1.57
N VAL A 33 6.17 0.10 1.73
CA VAL A 33 6.47 1.01 0.62
C VAL A 33 7.97 1.12 0.52
N GLN A 34 8.51 0.76 -0.64
CA GLN A 34 9.94 0.88 -0.95
C GLN A 34 10.12 1.80 -2.14
N VAL A 35 10.82 2.91 -1.94
CA VAL A 35 11.15 3.86 -3.02
C VAL A 35 12.59 3.67 -3.41
N TYR A 36 12.80 3.41 -4.69
CA TYR A 36 14.11 3.30 -5.31
C TYR A 36 14.33 4.49 -6.22
N ASN A 37 15.52 5.08 -6.15
CA ASN A 37 15.95 6.12 -7.08
C ASN A 37 17.05 5.57 -7.99
N TYR A 38 16.96 5.91 -9.27
CA TYR A 38 17.95 5.50 -10.26
C TYR A 38 19.06 6.54 -10.34
N ASN A 39 20.28 6.17 -9.95
CA ASN A 39 21.42 7.10 -9.94
C ASN A 39 22.26 7.09 -11.23
N GLY A 40 21.74 6.50 -12.31
CA GLY A 40 22.46 6.37 -13.58
C GLY A 40 23.13 5.01 -13.81
N ALA A 41 23.34 4.20 -12.76
CA ALA A 41 23.94 2.86 -12.87
C ALA A 41 23.13 1.77 -12.16
N ASN A 42 22.54 2.09 -11.01
CA ASN A 42 21.77 1.14 -10.20
C ASN A 42 20.51 1.79 -9.61
N ASN A 43 19.55 0.95 -9.24
CA ASN A 43 18.44 1.37 -8.38
C ASN A 43 18.91 1.34 -6.92
N VAL A 44 18.93 2.51 -6.28
CA VAL A 44 19.31 2.67 -4.88
C VAL A 44 18.05 2.84 -4.04
N LEU A 45 17.91 2.06 -2.96
CA LEU A 45 16.78 2.20 -2.04
C LEU A 45 16.92 3.51 -1.25
N GLU A 46 15.98 4.44 -1.44
CA GLU A 46 15.96 5.73 -0.75
C GLU A 46 15.03 5.76 0.45
N SER A 47 13.93 5.02 0.39
CA SER A 47 13.01 4.88 1.52
C SER A 47 12.40 3.49 1.60
N ASP A 48 12.16 3.03 2.83
CA ASP A 48 11.49 1.79 3.15
C ASP A 48 10.65 2.03 4.41
N SER A 49 9.34 2.02 4.25
CA SER A 49 8.39 2.29 5.32
C SER A 49 7.33 1.21 5.43
N TRP A 50 6.81 1.06 6.65
CA TRP A 50 5.57 0.33 6.88
C TRP A 50 4.43 1.33 7.05
N ASP A 51 3.38 1.10 6.29
CA ASP A 51 2.20 1.95 6.21
C ASP A 51 0.96 1.19 6.68
N ILE A 52 0.06 1.89 7.35
CA ILE A 52 -1.32 1.46 7.54
C ILE A 52 -2.12 2.03 6.37
N VAL A 53 -2.80 1.17 5.62
CA VAL A 53 -3.61 1.53 4.46
C VAL A 53 -5.08 1.19 4.69
N ALA A 54 -5.96 1.98 4.11
CA ALA A 54 -7.41 1.74 4.07
C ALA A 54 -7.96 2.11 2.69
N ASN A 55 -9.24 1.83 2.44
CA ASN A 55 -9.96 2.30 1.24
C ASN A 55 -9.18 2.06 -0.07
N ASN A 56 -8.73 0.83 -0.31
CA ASN A 56 -7.98 0.45 -1.51
C ASN A 56 -6.64 1.18 -1.64
N CYS A 57 -5.71 0.91 -0.71
CA CYS A 57 -4.32 1.40 -0.75
C CYS A 57 -4.09 2.86 -0.37
N ASN A 58 -5.09 3.55 0.17
CA ASN A 58 -4.86 4.89 0.70
C ASN A 58 -4.07 4.79 2.01
N THR A 59 -2.82 5.25 2.01
CA THR A 59 -2.01 5.35 3.23
C THR A 59 -2.67 6.33 4.20
N ILE A 60 -3.02 5.84 5.39
CA ILE A 60 -3.61 6.65 6.48
C ILE A 60 -2.61 6.92 7.60
N ALA A 61 -1.54 6.14 7.68
CA ALA A 61 -0.43 6.39 8.59
C ALA A 61 0.84 5.70 8.09
N THR A 62 1.98 6.35 8.30
CA THR A 62 3.31 5.82 7.98
C THR A 62 4.14 5.75 9.25
N GLY A 63 4.77 4.60 9.49
CA GLY A 63 5.72 4.44 10.59
C GLY A 63 6.94 5.34 10.38
N LYS A 64 7.38 6.02 11.44
CA LYS A 64 8.49 6.98 11.37
C LYS A 64 9.87 6.34 11.49
N SER A 65 9.95 5.07 11.90
CA SER A 65 11.23 4.39 12.02
C SER A 65 11.68 3.87 10.65
N PRO A 66 12.84 4.32 10.15
CA PRO A 66 13.29 3.89 8.86
C PRO A 66 13.96 2.50 8.93
N PHE A 67 13.66 1.67 7.93
CA PHE A 67 14.53 0.63 7.37
C PHE A 67 14.68 -0.77 7.98
N LYS A 68 14.06 -1.20 9.09
CA LYS A 68 14.24 -2.64 9.47
C LYS A 68 13.01 -3.34 10.03
N GLY A 69 12.78 -4.54 9.47
CA GLY A 69 12.05 -5.62 10.11
C GLY A 69 10.59 -5.70 9.69
N ASN A 70 9.72 -5.64 10.69
CA ASN A 70 8.30 -5.90 10.58
C ASN A 70 7.51 -4.62 10.91
N PRO A 71 6.19 -4.58 10.70
CA PRO A 71 5.44 -3.34 10.90
C PRO A 71 5.42 -2.85 12.35
N CYS A 72 5.72 -3.69 13.35
CA CYS A 72 5.84 -3.26 14.75
C CYS A 72 7.16 -2.52 15.04
N SER A 73 8.23 -2.79 14.29
CA SER A 73 9.50 -2.05 14.43
C SER A 73 9.48 -0.69 13.73
N ALA A 74 8.45 -0.39 12.93
CA ALA A 74 8.27 0.91 12.28
C ALA A 74 7.76 2.03 13.21
N SER A 75 7.56 1.72 14.50
CA SER A 75 7.13 2.67 15.54
C SER A 75 8.16 3.81 15.74
N PRO A 76 7.73 5.06 16.02
CA PRO A 76 6.36 5.47 16.27
C PRO A 76 5.55 5.72 15.00
N TYR A 77 4.26 5.41 15.08
CA TYR A 77 3.26 5.88 14.11
C TYR A 77 2.71 7.25 14.56
N PRO A 78 2.05 8.01 13.66
CA PRO A 78 1.32 9.23 14.03
C PRO A 78 0.34 9.00 15.18
N ASN A 79 0.02 10.05 15.93
CA ASN A 79 -0.88 9.95 17.08
C ASN A 79 -2.25 9.36 16.67
N GLY A 80 -2.76 8.42 17.48
CA GLY A 80 -3.98 7.68 17.17
C GLY A 80 -3.77 6.45 16.28
N TYR A 81 -2.55 6.20 15.80
CA TYR A 81 -2.20 5.03 15.00
C TYR A 81 -1.15 4.16 15.68
N GLY A 82 -1.14 2.88 15.35
CA GLY A 82 -0.09 1.99 15.83
C GLY A 82 -0.28 0.55 15.36
N VAL A 83 0.82 -0.18 15.34
CA VAL A 83 0.85 -1.61 15.07
C VAL A 83 1.56 -2.28 16.24
N SER A 84 1.00 -3.37 16.76
CA SER A 84 1.57 -4.06 17.93
C SER A 84 1.35 -5.58 17.90
N GLY A 85 2.13 -6.29 18.71
CA GLY A 85 2.02 -7.74 18.88
C GLY A 85 2.40 -8.53 17.63
N CYS A 86 3.37 -8.07 16.85
CA CYS A 86 3.80 -8.78 15.65
C CYS A 86 4.44 -10.12 16.00
N ASP A 87 4.06 -11.18 15.29
CA ASP A 87 4.72 -12.47 15.40
C ASP A 87 6.07 -12.51 14.64
N SER A 88 6.74 -13.65 14.66
CA SER A 88 8.05 -13.83 13.99
C SER A 88 8.00 -13.67 12.47
N SER A 89 6.82 -13.85 11.85
CA SER A 89 6.61 -13.59 10.41
C SER A 89 6.33 -12.11 10.11
N GLY A 90 6.18 -11.29 11.17
CA GLY A 90 5.81 -9.89 11.08
C GLY A 90 4.30 -9.64 10.99
N LYS A 91 3.47 -10.69 11.11
CA LYS A 91 2.02 -10.53 11.10
C LYS A 91 1.58 -9.74 12.35
N PRO A 92 0.87 -8.62 12.19
CA PRO A 92 0.38 -7.85 13.33
C PRO A 92 -0.58 -8.65 14.21
N GLY A 93 -0.48 -8.48 15.53
CA GLY A 93 -1.49 -8.95 16.47
C GLY A 93 -2.65 -7.96 16.58
N SER A 94 -2.36 -6.67 16.54
CA SER A 94 -3.37 -5.61 16.47
C SER A 94 -2.88 -4.37 15.73
N VAL A 95 -3.84 -3.63 15.17
CA VAL A 95 -3.63 -2.35 14.50
C VAL A 95 -4.62 -1.35 15.07
N LYS A 96 -4.12 -0.20 15.51
CA LYS A 96 -4.92 0.92 15.99
C LYS A 96 -4.95 2.02 14.94
N THR A 97 -6.13 2.62 14.76
CA THR A 97 -6.32 3.82 13.94
C THR A 97 -7.22 4.81 14.69
N THR A 98 -7.37 6.01 14.16
CA THR A 98 -8.35 7.00 14.66
C THR A 98 -9.80 6.54 14.50
N GLY A 99 -10.09 5.62 13.56
CA GLY A 99 -11.43 5.08 13.30
C GLY A 99 -11.78 3.82 14.11
N GLY A 100 -10.84 3.31 14.91
CA GLY A 100 -11.04 2.11 15.74
C GLY A 100 -9.83 1.18 15.77
N ASN A 101 -10.03 0.05 16.43
CA ASN A 101 -9.03 -1.01 16.56
C ASN A 101 -9.34 -2.16 15.59
N PHE A 102 -8.28 -2.84 15.20
CA PHE A 102 -8.32 -3.97 14.29
C PHE A 102 -7.43 -5.10 14.82
N GLY A 103 -7.82 -6.33 14.55
CA GLY A 103 -7.16 -7.56 14.97
C GLY A 103 -7.49 -8.70 14.03
N ASN A 104 -7.22 -9.94 14.45
CA ASN A 104 -7.43 -11.14 13.62
C ASN A 104 -6.79 -11.01 12.23
N CYS A 105 -5.56 -10.50 12.18
CA CYS A 105 -4.87 -10.22 10.94
C CYS A 105 -4.53 -11.52 10.19
N TYR A 106 -4.65 -11.50 8.87
CA TYR A 106 -4.32 -12.60 7.98
C TYR A 106 -3.36 -12.13 6.89
N SER A 107 -2.54 -13.05 6.39
CA SER A 107 -1.63 -12.72 5.28
C SER A 107 -2.42 -12.46 4.01
N HIS A 108 -2.04 -11.41 3.31
CA HIS A 108 -2.59 -11.01 2.04
C HIS A 108 -1.43 -10.66 1.09
N GLY A 109 -1.58 -10.93 -0.19
CA GLY A 109 -0.51 -10.80 -1.18
C GLY A 109 -0.85 -9.80 -2.28
N ALA A 110 -1.51 -8.71 -1.92
CA ALA A 110 -1.97 -7.73 -2.90
C ALA A 110 -0.93 -6.66 -3.16
N ARG A 111 -1.00 -6.09 -4.36
CA ARG A 111 -0.16 -4.98 -4.77
C ARG A 111 -1.03 -3.75 -5.00
N CYS A 112 -0.61 -2.66 -4.36
CA CYS A 112 -1.12 -1.33 -4.59
C CYS A 112 -0.31 -0.70 -5.71
N ALA A 113 -0.96 -0.40 -6.84
CA ALA A 113 -0.37 0.36 -7.94
C ALA A 113 -0.54 1.86 -7.66
N ASN A 114 0.47 2.50 -7.08
CA ASN A 114 0.44 3.95 -6.79
C ASN A 114 1.07 4.80 -7.91
N GLY A 115 0.96 4.34 -9.16
CA GLY A 115 1.52 5.00 -10.34
C GLY A 115 2.73 4.27 -10.95
N PRO A 116 3.34 4.81 -12.01
CA PRO A 116 4.49 4.20 -12.66
C PRO A 116 5.67 4.21 -11.67
N TYR A 117 6.25 3.04 -11.41
CA TYR A 117 7.43 2.82 -10.55
C TYR A 117 7.23 2.85 -9.02
N PHE A 118 5.99 2.94 -8.52
CA PHE A 118 5.70 2.84 -7.08
C PHE A 118 5.01 1.51 -6.76
N TYR A 119 5.76 0.59 -6.15
CA TYR A 119 5.24 -0.70 -5.69
C TYR A 119 5.05 -0.66 -4.18
N SER A 120 3.79 -0.71 -3.76
CA SER A 120 3.41 -0.86 -2.36
C SER A 120 2.74 -2.23 -2.21
N GLY A 121 3.34 -3.12 -1.44
CA GLY A 121 2.82 -4.47 -1.21
C GLY A 121 2.02 -4.51 0.08
N VAL A 122 0.74 -4.89 0.04
CA VAL A 122 -0.03 -5.14 1.25
C VAL A 122 0.14 -6.59 1.65
N PHE A 123 0.77 -6.79 2.81
CA PHE A 123 1.19 -8.10 3.32
C PHE A 123 0.17 -8.71 4.27
N TRP A 124 -0.62 -7.86 4.94
CA TRP A 124 -1.62 -8.31 5.91
C TRP A 124 -2.85 -7.42 5.87
N CYS A 125 -4.01 -8.03 6.08
CA CYS A 125 -5.27 -7.35 6.32
C CYS A 125 -5.77 -7.70 7.72
N CYS A 126 -6.34 -6.72 8.42
CA CYS A 126 -6.80 -6.85 9.80
C CYS A 126 -8.27 -6.43 9.91
N LYS A 127 -9.05 -7.26 10.59
CA LYS A 127 -10.49 -7.08 10.81
C LYS A 127 -10.77 -6.09 11.91
N ARG A 128 -11.82 -5.31 11.76
CA ARG A 128 -12.32 -4.46 12.85
C ARG A 128 -12.71 -5.33 14.05
N VAL A 129 -12.34 -4.88 15.26
CA VAL A 129 -12.74 -5.50 16.54
C VAL A 129 -13.74 -4.63 17.27
#